data_AF-A0A4S8KU76-F1
#
_entry.id   AF-A0A4S8KU76-F1
#
_cell.length_a   1.000
_cell.length_b   1.000
_cell.length_c   1.000
_cell.angle_alpha   90.00
_cell.angle_beta   90.00
_cell.angle_gamma   90.00
#
_symmetry.space_group_name_H-M   'P 1'
#
loop_
_entity.id
_entity.type
_entity.pdbx_description
1 polymer ?
#
loop_
_entity_poly.entity_id
_entity_poly.type
_entity_poly.pdbx_seq_one_letter_code
_entity_poly.pdbx_strand_id
1 'polypeptide(L)'
;MPELPVHPPGFSPGERYTQERKDLMDENHAEDFLWDEERKLMHTVIKNQEKAFAWNEDEAGTFRKDFFPPVSFPVIPHTPWVIKNIPIPPGIFEDVCKMIKKKIDSGTYEPSNSPYRSKWFCVAKKDGKLRIVHSLEPLNAVTIQHSEVPPATYELANHFAGRSCGATLDLYVGYDE
;
A
#
# COMPACT_ATOMS: atom_id res chain seq x y z
N MET A 1 15.92 -11.38 15.20
CA MET A 1 16.12 -9.95 14.88
C MET A 1 17.57 -9.59 15.19
N PRO A 2 18.22 -8.70 14.42
CA PRO A 2 19.55 -8.22 14.76
C PRO A 2 19.55 -7.52 16.13
N GLU A 3 20.64 -7.65 16.89
CA GLU A 3 20.79 -6.96 18.16
C GLU A 3 20.86 -5.45 17.96
N LEU A 4 20.16 -4.70 18.81
CA LEU A 4 20.14 -3.24 18.74
C LEU A 4 21.34 -2.66 19.48
N PRO A 5 22.04 -1.66 18.90
CA PRO A 5 23.16 -1.02 19.56
C PRO A 5 22.67 -0.18 20.75
N VAL A 6 23.36 -0.28 21.88
CA VAL A 6 23.14 0.57 23.06
C VAL A 6 23.52 2.03 22.77
N HIS A 7 24.49 2.23 21.87
CA HIS A 7 24.94 3.52 21.38
C HIS A 7 24.79 3.54 19.85
N PRO A 8 23.69 4.09 19.32
CA PRO A 8 23.47 4.14 17.88
C PRO A 8 24.58 4.91 17.18
N PRO A 9 25.15 4.38 16.08
CA PRO A 9 26.16 5.11 15.32
C PRO A 9 25.55 6.34 14.64
N GLY A 10 26.41 7.25 14.17
CA GLY A 10 25.98 8.35 13.31
C GLY A 10 25.29 7.82 12.05
N PHE A 11 24.28 8.56 11.56
CA PHE A 11 23.56 8.19 10.36
C PHE A 11 24.51 8.06 9.16
N SER A 12 24.31 7.01 8.38
CA SER A 12 24.95 6.82 7.08
C SER A 12 23.90 6.29 6.10
N PRO A 13 23.82 6.79 4.86
CA PRO A 13 22.84 6.32 3.88
C PRO A 13 22.93 4.81 3.61
N GLY A 14 21.78 4.20 3.34
CA GLY A 14 21.65 2.83 2.84
C GLY A 14 21.37 2.77 1.33
N GLU A 15 20.99 1.58 0.84
CA GLU A 15 20.56 1.38 -0.56
C GLU A 15 19.22 2.05 -0.83
N ARG A 16 18.23 1.84 0.06
CA ARG A 16 16.89 2.42 -0.01
C ARG A 16 16.74 3.57 0.97
N TYR A 17 17.38 3.53 2.14
CA TYR A 17 17.22 4.60 3.12
C TYR A 17 18.25 5.72 2.91
N THR A 18 17.90 6.69 2.06
CA THR A 18 18.76 7.82 1.67
C THR A 18 18.74 8.96 2.68
N GLN A 19 19.68 9.91 2.54
CA GLN A 19 19.69 11.14 3.35
C GLN A 19 18.37 11.93 3.20
N GLU A 20 17.86 12.06 1.97
CA GLU A 20 16.58 12.75 1.70
C GLU A 20 15.40 12.08 2.42
N ARG A 21 15.32 10.74 2.40
CA ARG A 21 14.26 10.00 3.10
C ARG A 21 14.36 10.12 4.62
N LYS A 22 15.59 10.18 5.14
CA LYS A 22 15.85 10.45 6.56
C LYS A 22 15.40 11.87 6.94
N ASP A 23 15.71 12.87 6.13
CA ASP A 23 15.36 14.26 6.43
C ASP A 23 13.83 14.46 6.35
N LEU A 24 13.16 13.82 5.39
CA LEU A 24 11.69 13.78 5.33
C LEU A 24 11.08 13.09 6.56
N MET A 25 11.68 11.99 7.03
CA MET A 25 11.24 11.33 8.27
C MET A 25 11.40 12.28 9.46
N ASP A 26 12.48 13.06 9.47
CA ASP A 26 12.74 14.00 10.54
C ASP A 26 11.74 15.14 10.60
N GLU A 27 11.37 15.68 9.44
CA GLU A 27 10.33 16.70 9.27
C GLU A 27 8.96 16.17 9.73
N ASN A 28 8.61 14.93 9.37
CA ASN A 28 7.36 14.29 9.79
C ASN A 28 7.29 14.00 11.28
N HIS A 29 8.43 14.02 11.99
CA HIS A 29 8.52 13.81 13.42
C HIS A 29 9.03 15.05 14.14
N ALA A 30 8.85 16.26 13.60
CA ALA A 30 9.38 17.50 14.16
C ALA A 30 8.90 17.84 15.59
N GLU A 31 7.96 17.08 16.15
CA GLU A 31 7.57 17.15 17.55
C GLU A 31 8.66 16.54 18.45
N ASP A 32 8.89 17.15 19.62
CA ASP A 32 9.89 16.70 20.62
C ASP A 32 9.46 15.42 21.37
N PHE A 33 8.81 14.49 20.67
CA PHE A 33 8.33 13.23 21.25
C PHE A 33 9.44 12.22 21.52
N LEU A 34 10.47 12.17 20.66
CA LEU A 34 11.62 11.27 20.80
C LEU A 34 12.86 12.06 21.21
N TRP A 35 13.68 11.49 22.09
CA TRP A 35 15.01 12.03 22.37
C TRP A 35 15.96 11.82 21.19
N ASP A 36 17.01 12.64 21.10
CA ASP A 36 18.00 12.56 20.02
C ASP A 36 18.60 11.16 19.87
N GLU A 37 18.87 10.46 20.98
CA GLU A 37 19.39 9.08 20.96
C GLU A 37 18.34 8.06 20.48
N GLU A 38 17.07 8.25 20.84
CA GLU A 38 15.98 7.39 20.37
C GLU A 38 15.74 7.56 18.88
N ARG A 39 15.86 8.80 18.37
CA ARG A 39 15.78 9.11 16.95
C ARG A 39 16.95 8.49 16.16
N LYS A 40 18.17 8.55 16.69
CA LYS A 40 19.32 7.84 16.09
C LYS A 40 19.10 6.32 16.05
N LEU A 41 18.53 5.75 17.11
CA LEU A 41 18.18 4.33 17.15
C LEU A 41 17.12 4.00 16.09
N MET A 42 16.07 4.82 15.97
CA MET A 42 15.02 4.67 14.95
C MET A 42 15.63 4.63 13.53
N HIS A 43 16.49 5.59 13.18
CA HIS A 43 17.15 5.60 11.87
C HIS A 43 18.03 4.38 11.64
N THR A 44 18.70 3.89 12.69
CA THR A 44 19.50 2.67 12.62
C THR A 44 18.63 1.45 12.32
N VAL A 45 17.46 1.34 12.96
CA VAL A 45 16.49 0.26 12.72
C VAL A 45 15.95 0.32 11.30
N ILE A 46 15.51 1.48 10.83
CA ILE A 46 14.98 1.67 9.47
C ILE A 46 16.04 1.31 8.44
N LYS A 47 17.28 1.76 8.65
CA LYS A 47 18.41 1.41 7.76
C LYS A 47 18.67 -0.09 7.74
N ASN A 48 18.77 -0.73 8.90
CA ASN A 48 19.06 -2.16 9.01
C ASN A 48 17.95 -3.02 8.38
N GLN A 49 16.72 -2.51 8.33
CA GLN A 49 15.55 -3.16 7.74
C GLN A 49 15.09 -2.45 6.46
N GLU A 50 15.98 -1.77 5.73
CA GLU A 50 15.57 -0.88 4.64
C GLU A 50 14.80 -1.58 3.50
N LYS A 51 14.95 -2.90 3.36
CA LYS A 51 14.21 -3.72 2.38
C LYS A 51 12.76 -4.03 2.81
N ALA A 52 12.43 -3.84 4.08
CA ALA A 52 11.07 -4.00 4.61
C ALA A 52 10.19 -2.76 4.36
N PHE A 53 10.81 -1.62 4.06
CA PHE A 53 10.10 -0.37 3.79
C PHE A 53 10.05 -0.12 2.29
N ALA A 54 8.86 0.22 1.79
CA ALA A 54 8.65 0.67 0.42
C ALA A 54 8.37 2.17 0.42
N TRP A 55 9.11 2.91 -0.40
CA TRP A 55 8.96 4.36 -0.55
C TRP A 55 8.36 4.74 -1.91
N ASN A 56 8.36 3.82 -2.86
CA ASN A 56 7.75 3.94 -4.18
C ASN A 56 7.13 2.59 -4.59
N GLU A 57 6.36 2.60 -5.68
CA GLU A 57 5.69 1.40 -6.21
C GLU A 57 6.68 0.34 -6.71
N ASP A 58 7.91 0.71 -7.10
CA ASP A 58 8.92 -0.23 -7.60
C ASP A 58 9.59 -1.02 -6.45
N GLU A 59 9.52 -0.50 -5.24
CA GLU A 59 10.02 -1.12 -4.01
C GLU A 59 8.94 -1.95 -3.29
N ALA A 60 7.69 -1.93 -3.78
CA ALA A 60 6.59 -2.67 -3.19
C ALA A 60 6.89 -4.18 -3.18
N GLY A 61 6.60 -4.80 -2.03
CA GLY A 61 6.74 -6.24 -1.87
C GLY A 61 5.63 -7.00 -2.59
N THR A 62 5.82 -8.30 -2.76
CA THR A 62 4.72 -9.22 -3.08
C THR A 62 4.70 -10.35 -2.06
N PHE A 63 3.51 -10.87 -1.75
CA PHE A 63 3.41 -12.01 -0.87
C PHE A 63 4.01 -13.24 -1.54
N ARG A 64 4.78 -14.01 -0.75
CA ARG A 64 5.30 -15.27 -1.25
C ARG A 64 4.15 -16.25 -1.45
N LYS A 65 4.03 -16.77 -2.67
CA LYS A 65 2.95 -17.67 -3.11
C LYS A 65 2.89 -19.00 -2.33
N ASP A 66 3.98 -19.40 -1.67
CA ASP A 66 4.04 -20.60 -0.84
C ASP A 66 3.38 -20.40 0.55
N PHE A 67 3.30 -19.16 1.02
CA PHE A 67 2.55 -18.80 2.24
C PHE A 67 1.13 -18.33 1.92
N PHE A 68 0.98 -17.55 0.86
CA PHE A 68 -0.30 -16.97 0.45
C PHE A 68 -0.62 -17.41 -0.99
N PRO A 69 -1.35 -18.52 -1.17
CA PRO A 69 -1.74 -18.95 -2.51
C PRO A 69 -2.71 -17.93 -3.13
N PRO A 70 -2.84 -17.90 -4.48
CA PRO A 70 -3.79 -17.03 -5.16
C PRO A 70 -5.21 -17.18 -4.61
N VAL A 71 -5.86 -16.05 -4.34
CA VAL A 71 -7.23 -16.01 -3.80
C VAL A 71 -8.22 -16.44 -4.87
N SER A 72 -9.13 -17.35 -4.51
CA SER A 72 -10.28 -17.72 -5.35
C SER A 72 -11.52 -17.01 -4.83
N PHE A 73 -12.20 -16.27 -5.71
CA PHE A 73 -13.45 -15.58 -5.38
C PHE A 73 -14.64 -16.51 -5.59
N PRO A 74 -15.31 -17.00 -4.52
CA PRO A 74 -16.51 -17.79 -4.66
C PRO A 74 -17.66 -16.92 -5.16
N VAL A 75 -18.38 -17.37 -6.19
CA VAL A 75 -19.47 -16.64 -6.83
C VAL A 75 -20.72 -17.51 -6.95
N ILE A 76 -21.90 -16.91 -6.88
CA ILE A 76 -23.16 -17.58 -7.22
C ILE A 76 -23.28 -17.75 -8.74
N PRO A 77 -24.13 -18.66 -9.25
CA PRO A 77 -24.41 -18.75 -10.69
C PRO A 77 -24.90 -17.41 -11.26
N HIS A 78 -24.22 -16.92 -12.29
CA HIS A 78 -24.53 -15.64 -12.93
C HIS A 78 -24.09 -15.62 -14.39
N THR A 79 -24.51 -14.58 -15.12
CA THR A 79 -24.05 -14.32 -16.49
C THR A 79 -22.94 -13.26 -16.46
N PRO A 80 -21.80 -13.46 -17.17
CA PRO A 80 -20.80 -12.42 -17.30
C PRO A 80 -21.37 -11.13 -17.91
N TRP A 81 -20.85 -9.98 -17.52
CA TRP A 81 -21.31 -8.67 -17.98
C TRP A 81 -20.26 -7.97 -18.82
N VAL A 82 -20.71 -7.24 -19.83
CA VAL A 82 -19.88 -6.34 -20.61
C VAL A 82 -20.49 -4.95 -20.56
N ILE A 83 -19.86 -4.06 -19.80
CA ILE A 83 -20.37 -2.71 -19.58
C ILE A 83 -19.47 -1.71 -20.31
N LYS A 84 -20.08 -0.78 -21.04
CA LYS A 84 -19.35 0.29 -21.73
C LYS A 84 -18.73 1.24 -20.70
N ASN A 85 -17.45 1.58 -20.89
CA ASN A 85 -16.74 2.48 -20.00
C ASN A 85 -17.17 3.94 -20.19
N ILE A 86 -17.01 4.74 -19.15
CA ILE A 86 -17.22 6.19 -19.21
C ILE A 86 -16.11 6.78 -20.09
N PRO A 87 -16.43 7.67 -21.06
CA PRO A 87 -15.41 8.35 -21.86
C PRO A 87 -14.44 9.12 -20.98
N ILE A 88 -13.14 9.00 -21.27
CA ILE A 88 -12.10 9.75 -20.56
C ILE A 88 -12.11 11.19 -21.10
N PRO A 89 -12.23 12.21 -20.24
CA PRO A 89 -12.15 13.60 -20.66
C PRO A 89 -10.79 13.91 -21.33
N PRO A 90 -10.76 14.71 -22.42
CA PRO A 90 -9.52 15.00 -23.14
C PRO A 90 -8.40 15.57 -22.26
N GLY A 91 -8.75 16.43 -21.29
CA GLY A 91 -7.77 17.08 -20.41
C GLY A 91 -7.02 16.13 -19.46
N ILE A 92 -7.52 14.91 -19.23
CA ILE A 92 -6.85 13.92 -18.37
C ILE A 92 -6.39 12.68 -19.15
N PHE A 93 -6.60 12.65 -20.46
CA PHE A 93 -6.39 11.45 -21.26
C PHE A 93 -4.94 10.95 -21.23
N GLU A 94 -3.97 11.86 -21.40
CA GLU A 94 -2.56 11.51 -21.40
C GLU A 94 -2.10 10.97 -20.03
N ASP A 95 -2.55 11.59 -18.95
CA ASP A 95 -2.19 11.18 -17.60
C ASP A 95 -2.77 9.81 -17.26
N VAL A 96 -4.02 9.55 -17.67
CA VAL A 96 -4.64 8.23 -17.52
C VAL A 96 -3.90 7.17 -18.34
N CYS A 97 -3.47 7.50 -19.57
CA CYS A 97 -2.65 6.58 -20.37
C CYS A 97 -1.31 6.26 -19.71
N LYS A 98 -0.62 7.26 -19.14
CA LYS A 98 0.63 7.06 -18.39
C LYS A 98 0.40 6.18 -17.16
N MET A 99 -0.68 6.42 -16.40
CA MET A 99 -1.03 5.60 -15.23
C MET A 99 -1.29 4.13 -15.58
N ILE A 100 -2.04 3.86 -16.65
CA ILE A 100 -2.31 2.49 -17.09
C ILE A 100 -1.03 1.79 -17.51
N LYS A 101 -0.15 2.45 -18.28
CA LYS A 101 1.15 1.90 -18.67
C LYS A 101 2.00 1.57 -17.45
N LYS A 102 2.11 2.50 -16.50
CA LYS A 102 2.85 2.27 -15.26
C LYS A 102 2.33 1.04 -14.49
N LYS A 103 1.00 0.86 -14.41
CA LYS A 103 0.39 -0.32 -13.78
C LYS A 103 0.65 -1.63 -14.55
N ILE A 104 0.85 -1.57 -15.86
CA ILE A 104 1.27 -2.73 -16.66
C ILE A 104 2.75 -3.03 -16.39
N ASP A 105 3.59 -2.00 -16.37
CA ASP A 105 5.03 -2.13 -16.12
C ASP A 105 5.31 -2.66 -14.70
N SER A 106 4.50 -2.29 -13.70
CA SER A 106 4.57 -2.83 -12.34
C SER A 106 4.02 -4.26 -12.21
N GLY A 107 3.39 -4.81 -13.26
CA GLY A 107 2.74 -6.12 -13.24
C GLY A 107 1.38 -6.16 -12.54
N THR A 108 0.87 -5.03 -12.05
CA THR A 108 -0.46 -4.94 -11.41
C THR A 108 -1.58 -5.18 -12.42
N TYR A 109 -1.41 -4.72 -13.66
CA TYR A 109 -2.35 -4.93 -14.76
C TYR A 109 -1.74 -5.80 -15.84
N GLU A 110 -2.57 -6.66 -16.43
CA GLU A 110 -2.22 -7.47 -17.59
C GLU A 110 -3.30 -7.39 -18.67
N PRO A 111 -2.94 -7.49 -19.96
CA PRO A 111 -3.92 -7.70 -21.02
C PRO A 111 -4.68 -9.01 -20.81
N SER A 112 -6.01 -8.96 -20.91
CA SER A 112 -6.87 -10.13 -20.71
C SER A 112 -7.98 -10.19 -21.77
N ASN A 113 -8.40 -11.41 -22.10
CA ASN A 113 -9.57 -11.68 -22.94
C ASN A 113 -10.72 -12.24 -22.10
N SER A 114 -11.11 -11.46 -21.08
CA SER A 114 -12.13 -11.85 -20.12
C SER A 114 -13.56 -11.65 -20.67
N PRO A 115 -14.51 -12.54 -20.34
CA PRO A 115 -15.93 -12.30 -20.60
C PRO A 115 -16.54 -11.22 -19.69
N TYR A 116 -15.77 -10.72 -18.71
CA TYR A 116 -16.15 -9.64 -17.81
C TYR A 116 -15.54 -8.31 -18.23
N ARG A 117 -16.36 -7.25 -18.25
CA ARG A 117 -15.90 -5.86 -18.36
C ARG A 117 -16.72 -4.97 -17.45
N SER A 118 -16.13 -4.57 -16.34
CA SER A 118 -16.69 -3.59 -15.40
C SER A 118 -16.37 -2.15 -15.82
N LYS A 119 -17.17 -1.19 -15.33
CA LYS A 119 -16.86 0.23 -15.52
C LYS A 119 -15.69 0.64 -14.64
N TRP A 120 -14.94 1.64 -15.07
CA TRP A 120 -13.97 2.36 -14.26
C TRP A 120 -13.96 3.84 -14.64
N PHE A 121 -13.52 4.67 -13.70
CA PHE A 121 -13.44 6.11 -13.88
C PHE A 121 -12.30 6.70 -13.06
N CYS A 122 -11.97 7.96 -13.31
CA CYS A 122 -10.91 8.67 -12.59
C CYS A 122 -11.51 9.64 -11.57
N VAL A 123 -10.90 9.71 -10.39
CA VAL A 123 -11.23 10.67 -9.34
C VAL A 123 -9.96 11.45 -8.99
N ALA A 124 -10.09 12.77 -8.82
CA ALA A 124 -9.01 13.60 -8.31
C ALA A 124 -8.91 13.44 -6.78
N LYS A 125 -7.70 13.16 -6.30
CA LYS A 125 -7.37 13.23 -4.87
C LYS A 125 -7.20 14.69 -4.43
N LYS A 126 -7.13 14.90 -3.10
CA LYS A 126 -6.88 16.24 -2.50
C LYS A 126 -5.56 16.88 -2.96
N ASP A 127 -4.57 16.07 -3.32
CA ASP A 127 -3.26 16.49 -3.83
C ASP A 127 -3.27 16.81 -5.35
N GLY A 128 -4.44 16.77 -6.00
CA GLY A 128 -4.60 16.99 -7.43
C GLY A 128 -4.24 15.79 -8.31
N LYS A 129 -3.69 14.71 -7.73
CA LYS A 129 -3.35 13.50 -8.49
C LYS A 129 -4.61 12.71 -8.83
N LEU A 130 -4.60 12.06 -9.99
CA LEU A 130 -5.69 11.19 -10.42
C LEU A 130 -5.56 9.80 -9.81
N ARG A 131 -6.71 9.18 -9.51
CA ARG A 131 -6.83 7.78 -9.12
C ARG A 131 -7.85 7.08 -10.03
N ILE A 132 -7.46 5.93 -10.59
CA ILE A 132 -8.37 5.03 -11.29
C ILE A 132 -9.20 4.27 -10.26
N VAL A 133 -10.51 4.26 -10.44
CA VAL A 133 -11.48 3.55 -9.58
C VAL A 133 -12.26 2.58 -10.46
N HIS A 134 -12.20 1.29 -10.11
CA HIS A 134 -13.01 0.25 -10.74
C HIS A 134 -14.36 0.14 -10.02
N SER A 135 -15.46 0.31 -10.74
CA SER A 135 -16.80 0.04 -10.21
C SER A 135 -17.02 -1.48 -10.25
N LEU A 136 -16.81 -2.10 -9.09
CA LEU A 136 -16.97 -3.54 -8.89
C LEU A 136 -18.36 -3.91 -8.36
N GLU A 137 -19.34 -3.01 -8.44
CA GLU A 137 -20.71 -3.26 -7.97
C GLU A 137 -21.31 -4.55 -8.56
N PRO A 138 -21.19 -4.85 -9.87
CA PRO A 138 -21.70 -6.11 -10.42
C PRO A 138 -20.97 -7.34 -9.89
N LEU A 139 -19.65 -7.22 -9.65
CA LEU A 139 -18.84 -8.32 -9.11
C LEU A 139 -19.24 -8.58 -7.66
N ASN A 140 -19.32 -7.55 -6.84
CA ASN A 140 -19.71 -7.63 -5.43
C ASN A 140 -21.12 -8.21 -5.25
N ALA A 141 -22.03 -8.02 -6.21
CA ALA A 141 -23.37 -8.58 -6.17
C ALA A 141 -23.42 -10.11 -6.39
N VAL A 142 -22.41 -10.68 -7.06
CA VAL A 142 -22.34 -12.13 -7.35
C VAL A 142 -21.32 -12.86 -6.48
N THR A 143 -20.38 -12.15 -5.86
CA THR A 143 -19.40 -12.71 -4.93
C THR A 143 -20.07 -13.12 -3.63
N ILE A 144 -19.83 -14.35 -3.21
CA ILE A 144 -20.26 -14.87 -1.91
C ILE A 144 -19.43 -14.15 -0.83
N GLN A 145 -20.12 -13.45 0.07
CA GLN A 145 -19.47 -12.67 1.11
C GLN A 145 -18.82 -13.56 2.16
N HIS A 146 -17.57 -13.26 2.50
CA HIS A 146 -16.93 -13.84 3.66
C HIS A 146 -17.54 -13.23 4.93
N SER A 147 -17.80 -14.08 5.92
CA SER A 147 -18.35 -13.66 7.23
C SER A 147 -17.28 -13.17 8.20
N GLU A 148 -16.04 -13.00 7.74
CA GLU A 148 -14.96 -12.51 8.57
C GLU A 148 -15.20 -11.03 8.88
N VAL A 149 -15.38 -10.74 10.16
CA VAL A 149 -15.52 -9.37 10.64
C VAL A 149 -14.11 -8.90 11.01
N PRO A 150 -13.69 -7.70 10.58
CA PRO A 150 -12.46 -7.11 11.07
C PRO A 150 -12.43 -7.11 12.60
N PRO A 151 -11.26 -7.32 13.23
CA PRO A 151 -11.17 -7.30 14.69
C PRO A 151 -11.70 -5.97 15.24
N ALA A 152 -12.33 -6.02 16.42
CA ALA A 152 -12.81 -4.82 17.10
C ALA A 152 -11.63 -3.89 17.40
N THR A 153 -11.52 -2.81 16.62
CA THR A 153 -10.34 -1.92 16.63
C THR A 153 -10.06 -1.32 18.00
N TYR A 154 -11.12 -0.99 18.75
CA TYR A 154 -11.00 -0.47 20.11
C TYR A 154 -10.45 -1.49 21.10
N GLU A 155 -10.94 -2.74 21.04
CA GLU A 155 -10.44 -3.82 21.90
C GLU A 155 -8.98 -4.14 21.58
N LEU A 156 -8.63 -4.17 20.29
CA LEU A 156 -7.27 -4.32 19.84
C LEU A 156 -6.38 -3.18 20.36
N ALA A 157 -6.83 -1.93 20.28
CA ALA A 157 -6.09 -0.78 20.80
C ALA A 157 -5.88 -0.86 22.32
N ASN A 158 -6.87 -1.35 23.08
CA ASN A 158 -6.76 -1.51 24.53
C ASN A 158 -5.68 -2.52 24.94
N HIS A 159 -5.35 -3.51 24.11
CA HIS A 159 -4.22 -4.41 24.40
C HIS A 159 -2.86 -3.69 24.42
N PHE A 160 -2.78 -2.50 23.82
CA PHE A 160 -1.60 -1.65 23.84
C PHE A 160 -1.64 -0.58 24.95
N ALA A 161 -2.72 -0.51 25.75
CA ALA A 161 -2.83 0.45 26.84
C ALA A 161 -1.73 0.21 27.90
N GLY A 162 -1.10 1.30 28.34
CA GLY A 162 -0.02 1.25 29.35
C GLY A 162 1.33 0.75 28.82
N ARG A 163 1.48 0.50 27.51
CA ARG A 163 2.80 0.27 26.91
C ARG A 163 3.58 1.58 26.87
N SER A 164 4.87 1.51 27.22
CA SER A 164 5.77 2.67 27.26
C SER A 164 6.15 3.17 25.86
N CYS A 165 6.06 2.32 24.84
CA CYS A 165 6.42 2.63 23.46
C CYS A 165 5.41 1.98 22.52
N GLY A 166 5.03 2.70 21.47
CA GLY A 166 4.19 2.21 20.38
C GLY A 166 4.79 2.59 19.03
N ALA A 167 4.53 1.78 18.02
CA ALA A 167 4.87 2.08 16.63
C ALA A 167 3.68 1.70 15.76
N THR A 168 3.41 2.53 14.76
CA THR A 168 2.34 2.30 13.78
C THR A 168 2.97 2.19 12.41
N LEU A 169 2.65 1.13 11.69
CA LEU A 169 3.12 0.88 10.33
C LEU A 169 1.89 0.66 9.46
N ASP A 170 1.97 1.10 8.20
CA ASP A 170 0.93 0.87 7.20
C ASP A 170 1.53 0.09 6.03
N LEU A 171 0.73 -0.77 5.40
CA LEU A 171 1.14 -1.54 4.23
C LEU A 171 1.04 -0.68 2.98
N TYR A 172 2.17 -0.53 2.28
CA TYR A 172 2.22 0.25 1.06
C TYR A 172 1.56 -0.53 -0.09
N VAL A 173 0.36 -0.11 -0.49
CA VAL A 173 -0.43 -0.78 -1.54
C VAL A 173 -0.81 -2.22 -1.15
N GLY A 174 -1.13 -2.46 0.12
CA GLY A 174 -1.31 -3.82 0.67
C GLY A 174 -2.34 -4.75 0.00
N TYR A 175 -3.20 -4.27 -0.90
CA TYR A 175 -4.11 -5.12 -1.69
C TYR A 175 -3.52 -5.58 -3.03
N ASP A 176 -2.47 -4.92 -3.53
CA ASP A 176 -1.81 -5.24 -4.79
C ASP A 176 -0.55 -6.13 -4.58
N GLU A 177 -0.28 -6.57 -3.33
CA GLU A 177 0.85 -7.43 -2.92
C GLU A 177 0.67 -8.92 -3.27
#